data_AF-A0A1Y4RHU3-F1
#
_entry.id   AF-A0A1Y4RHU3-F1
#
_cell.length_a   1.000
_cell.length_b   1.000
_cell.length_c   1.000
_cell.angle_alpha   90.00
_cell.angle_beta   90.00
_cell.angle_gamma   90.00
#
_symmetry.space_group_name_H-M   'P 1'
#
loop_
_entity.id
_entity.type
_entity.pdbx_description
1 polymer ?
#
loop_
_entity_poly.entity_id
_entity_poly.type
_entity_poly.pdbx_seq_one_letter_code
_entity_poly.pdbx_strand_id
1 'polypeptide(L)'
;MCMKNKNQRPGGPRLLSALGLGALVLGLSACGGNPKASTAEYIGIAAAKEAALNDAGVPAAQADFSSAGLDSKNGTFYYEINFTGNGIQYEYDIDAMTGVVIEGLSSAAGGDGAGAEKPGAAGAVSTDEILAAGETGGTSAEGQSVSPDGSGETSTRVSADGQSPASQAPGSGQPAAGTDQAPAAAHAGQSQTPAGQSQASAGQPQPAPAGQSSASITESQAQSIALSHAGVTEADLVFIEAKRDFDDGQEIFEVEFFTSGGTEYNYDIRVSDGSVIKYDYETKTAQTSPQPGTGMLSEDQARQAVLDRVPGAPAAAVSLHLDEDDGRMEYEGELKHDGMKYEFKIDAYSGSILEWEAKKQGW
;
A
#
# COMPACT_ATOMS: atom_id res chain seq x y z
N MET A 1 1.71 4.32 -62.28
CA MET A 1 0.86 3.36 -61.54
C MET A 1 1.75 2.75 -60.46
N CYS A 2 1.41 2.68 -59.17
CA CYS A 2 0.17 3.02 -58.41
C CYS A 2 0.55 3.97 -57.24
N MET A 3 -0.21 5.00 -56.87
CA MET A 3 -1.47 4.97 -56.09
C MET A 3 -1.39 4.27 -54.71
N LYS A 4 -1.30 5.11 -53.66
CA LYS A 4 -1.98 5.04 -52.34
C LYS A 4 -1.88 3.73 -51.53
N ASN A 5 -1.48 3.87 -50.26
CA ASN A 5 -2.51 4.07 -49.23
C ASN A 5 -2.06 4.96 -48.07
N LYS A 6 -3.02 5.70 -47.48
CA LYS A 6 -2.84 6.41 -46.20
C LYS A 6 -3.40 5.51 -45.10
N ASN A 7 -2.67 5.32 -44.02
CA ASN A 7 -3.24 5.13 -42.69
C ASN A 7 -2.16 5.40 -41.63
N GLN A 8 -1.88 6.69 -41.41
CA GLN A 8 -1.57 7.07 -40.03
C GLN A 8 -2.88 6.95 -39.26
N ARG A 9 -2.86 6.21 -38.16
CA ARG A 9 -3.80 6.44 -37.05
C ARG A 9 -3.02 7.14 -35.94
N PRO A 10 -3.62 8.12 -35.26
CA PRO A 10 -2.92 8.93 -34.28
C PRO A 10 -2.59 8.08 -33.05
N GLY A 11 -1.50 8.43 -32.35
CA GLY A 11 -1.39 8.06 -30.95
C GLY A 11 -2.60 8.62 -30.21
N GLY A 12 -3.33 7.76 -29.50
CA GLY A 12 -4.41 8.21 -28.63
C GLY A 12 -3.84 9.16 -27.59
N PRO A 13 -4.56 10.24 -27.20
CA PRO A 13 -4.09 11.09 -26.13
C PRO A 13 -4.02 10.24 -24.85
N ARG A 14 -2.83 10.12 -24.25
CA ARG A 14 -2.71 9.78 -22.83
C ARG A 14 -3.37 10.93 -22.08
N LEU A 15 -4.65 10.76 -21.75
CA LEU A 15 -5.35 11.67 -20.87
C LEU A 15 -4.69 11.52 -19.51
N LEU A 16 -3.84 12.47 -19.16
CA LEU A 16 -3.66 12.82 -17.76
C LEU A 16 -5.01 13.34 -17.29
N SER A 17 -5.88 12.43 -16.85
CA SER A 17 -7.11 12.74 -16.15
C SER A 17 -6.70 13.36 -14.83
N ALA A 18 -6.54 14.68 -14.82
CA ALA A 18 -6.31 15.44 -13.61
C ALA A 18 -7.38 15.06 -12.59
N LEU A 19 -6.96 14.55 -11.42
CA LEU A 19 -7.84 14.35 -10.28
C LEU A 19 -8.33 15.71 -9.79
N GLY A 20 -9.35 16.24 -10.47
CA GLY A 20 -10.14 17.36 -10.01
C GLY A 20 -10.95 16.92 -8.81
N LEU A 21 -10.32 16.96 -7.63
CA LEU A 21 -10.94 16.58 -6.36
C LEU A 21 -12.07 17.56 -6.02
N GLY A 22 -13.25 17.30 -6.56
CA GLY A 22 -14.44 18.13 -6.42
C GLY A 22 -14.91 18.18 -4.97
N ALA A 23 -14.70 19.32 -4.31
CA ALA A 23 -15.10 19.53 -2.92
C ALA A 23 -16.62 19.44 -2.75
N LEU A 24 -17.13 18.28 -2.35
CA LEU A 24 -18.54 18.08 -1.99
C LEU A 24 -18.79 18.62 -0.57
N VAL A 25 -19.19 19.89 -0.48
CA VAL A 25 -19.64 20.49 0.78
C VAL A 25 -21.06 20.02 1.11
N LEU A 26 -21.17 19.03 1.99
CA LEU A 26 -22.40 18.70 2.71
C LEU A 26 -22.17 18.85 4.22
N GLY A 27 -22.47 20.03 4.74
CA GLY A 27 -22.45 20.26 6.18
C GLY A 27 -23.74 19.79 6.84
N LEU A 28 -23.63 18.99 7.91
CA LEU A 28 -24.55 19.04 9.06
C LEU A 28 -23.83 18.55 10.32
N SER A 29 -24.05 19.22 11.44
CA SER A 29 -23.21 19.11 12.64
C SER A 29 -23.37 17.81 13.44
N ALA A 30 -22.24 17.20 13.82
CA ALA A 30 -22.13 16.32 14.98
C ALA A 30 -20.71 16.41 15.58
N CYS A 31 -20.58 16.28 16.91
CA CYS A 31 -19.35 16.63 17.63
C CYS A 31 -18.29 15.52 17.66
N GLY A 32 -17.01 15.92 17.58
CA GLY A 32 -15.96 15.28 18.39
C GLY A 32 -15.32 13.99 17.86
N GLY A 33 -14.78 14.02 16.64
CA GLY A 33 -13.81 13.03 16.16
C GLY A 33 -13.06 13.58 14.94
N ASN A 34 -11.75 13.34 14.85
CA ASN A 34 -11.00 13.68 13.63
C ASN A 34 -11.55 12.82 12.47
N PRO A 35 -12.10 13.42 11.40
CA PRO A 35 -12.40 12.66 10.20
C PRO A 35 -11.06 12.31 9.53
N LYS A 36 -10.67 11.03 9.57
CA LYS A 36 -9.92 10.49 8.43
C LYS A 36 -10.80 10.73 7.21
N ALA A 37 -10.24 11.24 6.13
CA ALA A 37 -10.97 11.39 4.88
C ALA A 37 -11.44 10.01 4.44
N SER A 38 -12.73 9.73 4.62
CA SER A 38 -13.34 8.52 4.11
C SER A 38 -13.47 8.70 2.60
N THR A 39 -12.58 8.04 1.85
CA THR A 39 -12.97 7.44 0.57
C THR A 39 -14.39 6.88 0.76
N ALA A 40 -15.30 7.20 -0.17
CA ALA A 40 -16.63 6.60 -0.15
C ALA A 40 -16.47 5.07 -0.08
N GLU A 41 -17.43 4.37 0.52
CA GLU A 41 -17.33 2.96 0.97
C GLU A 41 -17.02 1.99 -0.19
N TYR A 42 -15.77 2.01 -0.63
CA TYR A 42 -15.25 1.30 -1.79
C TYR A 42 -14.53 0.03 -1.32
N ILE A 43 -14.56 -0.99 -2.17
CA ILE A 43 -14.02 -2.32 -1.87
C ILE A 43 -12.48 -2.33 -1.67
N GLY A 44 -11.77 -1.35 -2.24
CA GLY A 44 -10.31 -1.27 -2.21
C GLY A 44 -9.62 -2.15 -3.26
N ILE A 45 -8.36 -1.81 -3.59
CA ILE A 45 -7.58 -2.49 -4.64
C ILE A 45 -7.46 -4.00 -4.39
N ALA A 46 -7.23 -4.43 -3.15
CA ALA A 46 -7.09 -5.86 -2.81
C ALA A 46 -8.35 -6.68 -3.18
N ALA A 47 -9.54 -6.15 -2.88
CA ALA A 47 -10.80 -6.83 -3.20
C ALA A 47 -11.11 -6.78 -4.71
N ALA A 48 -10.75 -5.70 -5.40
CA ALA A 48 -10.86 -5.60 -6.85
C ALA A 48 -9.94 -6.59 -7.57
N LYS A 49 -8.68 -6.74 -7.13
CA LYS A 49 -7.75 -7.78 -7.60
C LYS A 49 -8.34 -9.18 -7.40
N GLU A 50 -8.92 -9.47 -6.22
CA GLU A 50 -9.58 -10.76 -5.96
C GLU A 50 -10.81 -11.00 -6.88
N ALA A 51 -11.64 -9.98 -7.10
CA ALA A 51 -12.79 -10.08 -8.00
C ALA A 51 -12.37 -10.39 -9.45
N ALA A 52 -11.35 -9.71 -9.96
CA ALA A 52 -10.80 -9.94 -11.30
C ALA A 52 -10.22 -11.35 -11.47
N LEU A 53 -9.44 -11.84 -10.50
CA LEU A 53 -8.91 -13.22 -10.50
C LEU A 53 -10.02 -14.28 -10.51
N ASN A 54 -11.07 -14.05 -9.72
CA ASN A 54 -12.21 -14.96 -9.61
C ASN A 54 -13.03 -15.05 -10.91
N ASP A 55 -13.27 -13.94 -11.62
CA ASP A 55 -13.94 -13.98 -12.93
C ASP A 55 -13.06 -14.56 -14.05
N ALA A 56 -11.75 -14.27 -14.01
CA ALA A 56 -10.78 -14.80 -14.96
C ALA A 56 -10.51 -16.31 -14.77
N GLY A 57 -10.79 -16.84 -13.58
CA GLY A 57 -10.42 -18.21 -13.19
C GLY A 57 -8.92 -18.41 -13.03
N VAL A 58 -8.16 -17.33 -12.80
CA VAL A 58 -6.70 -17.36 -12.65
C VAL A 58 -6.35 -17.44 -11.16
N PRO A 59 -5.64 -18.49 -10.69
CA PRO A 59 -5.14 -18.53 -9.32
C PRO A 59 -4.18 -17.37 -9.06
N ALA A 60 -4.27 -16.72 -7.90
CA ALA A 60 -3.39 -15.60 -7.54
C ALA A 60 -1.89 -15.89 -7.72
N ALA A 61 -1.45 -17.12 -7.45
CA ALA A 61 -0.06 -17.56 -7.65
C ALA A 61 0.38 -17.72 -9.12
N GLN A 62 -0.51 -17.49 -10.08
CA GLN A 62 -0.26 -17.50 -11.53
C GLN A 62 -0.49 -16.14 -12.19
N ALA A 63 -0.89 -15.13 -11.41
CA ALA A 63 -1.13 -13.77 -11.89
C ALA A 63 0.09 -12.88 -11.60
N ASP A 64 0.44 -12.07 -12.59
CA ASP A 64 1.38 -10.96 -12.45
C ASP A 64 0.62 -9.66 -12.79
N PHE A 65 0.18 -8.95 -11.77
CA PHE A 65 -0.45 -7.63 -11.87
C PHE A 65 0.54 -6.59 -12.35
N SER A 66 0.19 -5.88 -13.41
CA SER A 66 0.92 -4.73 -13.94
C SER A 66 0.38 -3.44 -13.34
N SER A 67 -0.95 -3.27 -13.23
CA SER A 67 -1.56 -2.12 -12.56
C SER A 67 -2.89 -2.42 -11.87
N ALA A 68 -3.25 -1.58 -10.90
CA ALA A 68 -4.55 -1.55 -10.26
C ALA A 68 -4.85 -0.15 -9.72
N GLY A 69 -5.99 0.45 -10.08
CA GLY A 69 -6.32 1.79 -9.60
C GLY A 69 -7.78 2.19 -9.76
N LEU A 70 -8.21 3.18 -8.98
CA LEU A 70 -9.57 3.74 -9.04
C LEU A 70 -9.67 4.78 -10.17
N ASP A 71 -10.60 4.58 -11.11
CA ASP A 71 -10.96 5.53 -12.16
C ASP A 71 -12.48 5.82 -12.14
N SER A 72 -12.95 6.72 -13.01
CA SER A 72 -14.35 7.09 -13.13
C SER A 72 -14.77 7.44 -14.56
N LYS A 73 -15.92 6.91 -14.97
CA LYS A 73 -16.46 7.05 -16.34
C LYS A 73 -17.94 7.38 -16.22
N ASN A 74 -18.31 8.56 -16.74
CA ASN A 74 -19.68 9.11 -16.67
C ASN A 74 -20.26 9.24 -15.25
N GLY A 75 -19.40 9.34 -14.21
CA GLY A 75 -19.82 9.44 -12.80
C GLY A 75 -19.95 8.10 -12.06
N THR A 76 -19.76 6.97 -12.75
CA THR A 76 -19.55 5.67 -12.10
C THR A 76 -18.07 5.51 -11.76
N PHE A 77 -17.76 5.14 -10.53
CA PHE A 77 -16.40 4.80 -10.08
C PHE A 77 -16.16 3.30 -10.20
N TYR A 78 -14.99 2.92 -10.69
CA TYR A 78 -14.56 1.53 -10.84
C TYR A 78 -13.06 1.40 -10.59
N TYR A 79 -12.61 0.19 -10.26
CA TYR A 79 -11.21 -0.16 -10.27
C TYR A 79 -10.85 -0.76 -11.63
N GLU A 80 -9.90 -0.16 -12.33
CA GLU A 80 -9.24 -0.78 -13.49
C GLU A 80 -8.13 -1.71 -12.95
N ILE A 81 -8.16 -2.98 -13.35
CA ILE A 81 -7.21 -4.01 -12.91
C ILE A 81 -6.57 -4.67 -14.13
N ASN A 82 -5.24 -4.54 -14.26
CA ASN A 82 -4.47 -5.13 -15.35
C ASN A 82 -3.50 -6.20 -14.82
N PHE A 83 -3.54 -7.40 -15.40
CA PHE A 83 -2.61 -8.48 -15.05
C PHE A 83 -2.39 -9.47 -16.18
N THR A 84 -1.24 -10.15 -16.16
CA THR A 84 -0.98 -11.31 -17.01
C THR A 84 -1.17 -12.60 -16.21
N GLY A 85 -1.94 -13.56 -16.75
CA GLY A 85 -2.10 -14.89 -16.20
C GLY A 85 -2.01 -15.96 -17.29
N ASN A 86 -1.20 -17.00 -17.10
CA ASN A 86 -1.04 -18.10 -18.08
C ASN A 86 -0.67 -17.65 -19.52
N GLY A 87 0.00 -16.49 -19.69
CA GLY A 87 0.33 -15.92 -20.99
C GLY A 87 -0.82 -15.16 -21.68
N ILE A 88 -1.88 -14.85 -20.94
CA ILE A 88 -3.02 -14.03 -21.37
C ILE A 88 -2.98 -12.74 -20.55
N GLN A 89 -3.09 -11.59 -21.21
CA GLN A 89 -3.31 -10.30 -20.58
C GLN A 89 -4.80 -10.13 -20.30
N TYR A 90 -5.13 -9.66 -19.11
CA TYR A 90 -6.48 -9.39 -18.63
C TYR A 90 -6.58 -7.92 -18.20
N GLU A 91 -7.69 -7.29 -18.56
CA GLU A 91 -8.05 -5.91 -18.23
C GLU A 91 -9.50 -5.95 -17.73
N TYR A 92 -9.75 -5.40 -16.54
CA TYR A 92 -11.02 -5.53 -15.83
C TYR A 92 -11.47 -4.20 -15.20
N ASP A 93 -12.70 -3.79 -15.49
CA ASP A 93 -13.39 -2.72 -14.76
C ASP A 93 -14.24 -3.37 -13.65
N ILE A 94 -13.94 -3.10 -12.39
CA ILE A 94 -14.67 -3.61 -11.22
C ILE A 94 -15.41 -2.46 -10.52
N ASP A 95 -16.74 -2.55 -10.38
CA ASP A 95 -17.54 -1.52 -9.70
C ASP A 95 -16.99 -1.21 -8.29
N ALA A 96 -16.62 0.04 -8.04
CA ALA A 96 -15.83 0.41 -6.88
C ALA A 96 -16.59 0.20 -5.55
N MET A 97 -17.93 0.22 -5.57
CA MET A 97 -18.77 0.10 -4.37
C MET A 97 -19.20 -1.36 -4.09
N THR A 98 -19.34 -2.18 -5.13
CA THR A 98 -19.96 -3.51 -5.01
C THR A 98 -19.04 -4.69 -5.34
N GLY A 99 -17.91 -4.47 -6.02
CA GLY A 99 -17.03 -5.56 -6.47
C GLY A 99 -17.58 -6.36 -7.66
N VAL A 100 -18.66 -5.89 -8.29
CA VAL A 100 -19.21 -6.51 -9.49
C VAL A 100 -18.36 -6.14 -10.70
N VAL A 101 -18.01 -7.13 -11.52
CA VAL A 101 -17.35 -6.91 -12.82
C VAL A 101 -18.28 -6.13 -13.75
N ILE A 102 -17.83 -4.97 -14.22
CA ILE A 102 -18.50 -4.12 -15.22
C ILE A 102 -18.05 -4.52 -16.63
N GLU A 103 -16.73 -4.58 -16.84
CA GLU A 103 -16.10 -4.92 -18.11
C GLU A 103 -14.92 -5.87 -17.84
N GLY A 104 -14.63 -6.76 -18.80
CA GLY A 104 -13.59 -7.77 -18.66
C GLY A 104 -13.10 -8.22 -20.02
N LEU A 105 -11.88 -7.82 -20.37
CA LEU A 105 -11.21 -8.11 -21.63
C LEU A 105 -10.06 -9.09 -21.39
N SER A 106 -9.79 -9.93 -22.38
CA SER A 106 -8.63 -10.82 -22.36
C SER A 106 -8.01 -10.94 -23.75
N SER A 107 -6.68 -10.95 -23.82
CA SER A 107 -5.94 -11.10 -25.07
C SER A 107 -4.68 -11.94 -24.88
N ALA A 108 -4.26 -12.67 -25.91
CA ALA A 108 -3.03 -13.46 -25.85
C ALA A 108 -1.81 -12.53 -25.83
N ALA A 109 -0.92 -12.70 -24.84
CA ALA A 109 0.26 -11.85 -24.70
C ALA A 109 1.18 -11.98 -25.92
N GLY A 110 1.38 -10.88 -26.65
CA GLY A 110 2.34 -10.80 -27.76
C GLY A 110 1.85 -11.27 -29.14
N GLY A 111 0.54 -11.33 -29.39
CA GLY A 111 -0.02 -11.63 -30.73
C GLY A 111 -0.64 -10.41 -31.43
N ASP A 112 -0.27 -10.17 -32.69
CA ASP A 112 -0.89 -9.13 -33.54
C ASP A 112 -2.41 -9.32 -33.71
N GLY A 113 -3.19 -8.56 -32.95
CA GLY A 113 -4.53 -8.09 -33.36
C GLY A 113 -5.62 -9.13 -33.61
N ALA A 114 -6.15 -9.72 -32.54
CA ALA A 114 -7.55 -10.15 -32.51
C ALA A 114 -8.09 -10.06 -31.08
N GLY A 115 -8.96 -9.08 -30.81
CA GLY A 115 -9.75 -9.06 -29.58
C GLY A 115 -10.71 -10.25 -29.61
N ALA A 116 -10.51 -11.21 -28.71
CA ALA A 116 -11.37 -12.37 -28.56
C ALA A 116 -12.30 -12.13 -27.37
N GLU A 117 -13.60 -11.96 -27.64
CA GLU A 117 -14.61 -12.00 -26.60
C GLU A 117 -14.54 -13.35 -25.86
N LYS A 118 -14.66 -13.30 -24.52
CA LYS A 118 -14.50 -14.42 -23.58
C LYS A 118 -15.18 -15.70 -24.10
N PRO A 119 -14.48 -16.86 -24.19
CA PRO A 119 -15.12 -18.13 -24.46
C PRO A 119 -16.19 -18.42 -23.41
N GLY A 120 -17.46 -18.37 -23.83
CA GLY A 120 -18.59 -18.24 -22.91
C GLY A 120 -18.70 -19.37 -21.88
N ALA A 121 -18.91 -19.00 -20.62
CA ALA A 121 -19.38 -19.91 -19.59
C ALA A 121 -20.73 -20.51 -20.00
N ALA A 122 -20.90 -21.82 -19.78
CA ALA A 122 -22.02 -22.56 -20.34
C ALA A 122 -23.36 -22.26 -19.64
N GLY A 123 -24.25 -21.58 -20.36
CA GLY A 123 -25.69 -21.91 -20.42
C GLY A 123 -26.55 -21.69 -19.17
N ALA A 124 -27.11 -20.48 -19.06
CA ALA A 124 -28.43 -20.28 -18.47
C ALA A 124 -29.42 -19.96 -19.61
N VAL A 125 -30.39 -20.85 -19.85
CA VAL A 125 -31.39 -20.66 -20.92
C VAL A 125 -32.62 -19.96 -20.35
N SER A 126 -32.84 -18.71 -20.72
CA SER A 126 -34.12 -18.03 -20.49
C SER A 126 -35.22 -18.73 -21.27
N THR A 127 -36.29 -19.14 -20.57
CA THR A 127 -37.57 -19.51 -21.20
C THR A 127 -38.57 -18.44 -20.84
N ASP A 128 -39.01 -17.67 -21.82
CA ASP A 128 -40.10 -16.72 -21.66
C ASP A 128 -41.39 -17.23 -22.32
N GLU A 129 -42.50 -16.96 -21.63
CA GLU A 129 -43.89 -16.87 -22.08
C GLU A 129 -44.51 -17.94 -23.05
N ILE A 130 -45.45 -18.74 -22.52
CA ILE A 130 -46.67 -19.16 -23.24
C ILE A 130 -47.90 -19.00 -22.32
N LEU A 131 -49.03 -18.64 -22.96
CA LEU A 131 -50.24 -18.03 -22.40
C LEU A 131 -51.21 -18.97 -21.63
N ALA A 132 -52.21 -18.36 -20.98
CA ALA A 132 -53.06 -18.92 -19.93
C ALA A 132 -54.46 -19.45 -20.36
N ALA A 133 -55.03 -20.34 -19.53
CA ALA A 133 -56.46 -20.57 -19.18
C ALA A 133 -56.58 -21.91 -18.40
N GLY A 134 -57.47 -22.17 -17.44
CA GLY A 134 -58.48 -21.36 -16.73
C GLY A 134 -59.45 -22.27 -15.93
N GLU A 135 -59.73 -21.94 -14.65
CA GLU A 135 -60.79 -22.50 -13.76
C GLU A 135 -60.75 -24.04 -13.43
N THR A 136 -61.35 -24.63 -12.37
CA THR A 136 -62.39 -24.28 -11.36
C THR A 136 -62.14 -25.02 -10.01
N GLY A 137 -62.67 -24.49 -8.89
CA GLY A 137 -63.03 -25.23 -7.63
C GLY A 137 -61.89 -25.64 -6.65
N GLY A 138 -61.99 -25.52 -5.32
CA GLY A 138 -63.00 -24.89 -4.44
C GLY A 138 -63.67 -25.85 -3.43
N THR A 139 -63.23 -25.84 -2.16
CA THR A 139 -64.02 -26.17 -0.93
C THR A 139 -63.35 -25.62 0.34
N SER A 140 -64.14 -25.42 1.41
CA SER A 140 -63.84 -24.61 2.60
C SER A 140 -63.57 -25.39 3.91
N ALA A 141 -63.48 -24.63 5.02
CA ALA A 141 -63.55 -24.99 6.46
C ALA A 141 -62.18 -25.05 7.17
N GLU A 142 -61.79 -24.05 7.98
CA GLU A 142 -62.28 -23.62 9.31
C GLU A 142 -61.63 -24.38 10.49
N GLY A 143 -61.09 -23.63 11.46
CA GLY A 143 -60.46 -24.14 12.69
C GLY A 143 -59.76 -23.02 13.46
N GLN A 144 -60.27 -22.67 14.64
CA GLN A 144 -59.98 -21.41 15.34
C GLN A 144 -59.54 -21.62 16.79
N SER A 145 -58.62 -20.77 17.29
CA SER A 145 -58.25 -20.58 18.71
C SER A 145 -57.53 -21.77 19.41
N VAL A 146 -56.89 -21.66 20.59
CA VAL A 146 -56.88 -20.65 21.67
C VAL A 146 -55.51 -20.65 22.38
N SER A 147 -55.12 -19.52 23.00
CA SER A 147 -54.08 -19.47 24.05
C SER A 147 -54.65 -19.90 25.42
N PRO A 148 -53.79 -20.10 26.44
CA PRO A 148 -54.11 -19.50 27.73
C PRO A 148 -52.96 -18.74 28.42
N ASP A 149 -53.39 -17.90 29.37
CA ASP A 149 -52.64 -17.02 30.26
C ASP A 149 -52.25 -17.74 31.59
N GLY A 150 -51.37 -17.16 32.41
CA GLY A 150 -51.18 -17.63 33.80
C GLY A 150 -49.89 -17.17 34.51
N SER A 151 -50.03 -16.21 35.43
CA SER A 151 -48.97 -15.58 36.24
C SER A 151 -48.64 -16.31 37.56
N GLY A 152 -47.49 -15.98 38.18
CA GLY A 152 -47.20 -16.35 39.58
C GLY A 152 -45.78 -16.02 40.07
N GLU A 153 -45.67 -15.14 41.08
CA GLU A 153 -44.41 -14.81 41.78
C GLU A 153 -44.02 -15.85 42.84
N THR A 154 -42.72 -16.01 43.16
CA THR A 154 -42.22 -16.06 44.56
C THR A 154 -40.69 -16.04 44.67
N SER A 155 -40.20 -15.60 45.84
CA SER A 155 -38.79 -15.38 46.17
C SER A 155 -38.24 -16.45 47.11
N THR A 156 -36.97 -16.88 46.94
CA THR A 156 -36.04 -17.05 48.07
C THR A 156 -34.55 -17.15 47.69
N ARG A 157 -33.73 -16.63 48.60
CA ARG A 157 -32.26 -16.46 48.62
C ARG A 157 -31.44 -17.74 48.51
N VAL A 158 -30.21 -17.63 47.97
CA VAL A 158 -28.94 -18.05 48.61
C VAL A 158 -27.81 -17.09 48.19
N SER A 159 -27.09 -16.53 49.16
CA SER A 159 -25.77 -15.86 49.01
C SER A 159 -24.65 -16.91 49.22
N ALA A 160 -23.37 -16.76 48.90
CA ALA A 160 -22.54 -15.69 48.33
C ALA A 160 -21.40 -16.40 47.51
N ASP A 161 -20.16 -15.94 47.29
CA ASP A 161 -19.39 -14.73 47.63
C ASP A 161 -18.27 -14.60 46.58
N GLY A 162 -18.01 -13.43 45.98
CA GLY A 162 -16.85 -12.60 46.33
C GLY A 162 -15.72 -12.73 45.29
N GLN A 163 -14.76 -11.82 45.12
CA GLN A 163 -14.70 -10.39 45.49
C GLN A 163 -13.56 -9.75 44.66
N SER A 164 -13.83 -8.68 43.90
CA SER A 164 -12.76 -7.79 43.39
C SER A 164 -12.28 -6.85 44.50
N PRO A 165 -11.02 -6.39 44.45
CA PRO A 165 -10.85 -4.94 44.41
C PRO A 165 -9.69 -4.46 43.52
N ALA A 166 -9.84 -3.23 43.01
CA ALA A 166 -8.73 -2.41 42.52
C ALA A 166 -8.28 -1.45 43.62
N SER A 167 -6.99 -1.06 43.67
CA SER A 167 -6.55 0.34 43.87
C SER A 167 -5.03 0.52 44.08
N GLN A 168 -4.49 1.47 43.30
CA GLN A 168 -3.55 2.55 43.70
C GLN A 168 -2.08 2.25 44.05
N ALA A 169 -1.24 3.22 43.65
CA ALA A 169 0.18 3.37 43.97
C ALA A 169 0.39 4.36 45.14
N PRO A 170 1.63 4.51 45.65
CA PRO A 170 2.09 5.83 46.06
C PRO A 170 3.58 6.16 45.80
N GLY A 171 3.83 7.42 45.43
CA GLY A 171 4.75 8.38 46.06
C GLY A 171 6.17 8.00 46.52
N SER A 172 7.17 8.55 45.81
CA SER A 172 8.36 9.28 46.28
C SER A 172 8.92 9.11 47.71
N GLY A 173 10.23 8.84 47.83
CA GLY A 173 10.99 9.08 49.08
C GLY A 173 12.49 8.75 48.99
N GLN A 174 13.36 9.76 48.94
CA GLN A 174 14.82 9.66 49.03
C GLN A 174 15.28 9.93 50.49
N PRO A 175 16.35 9.29 50.98
CA PRO A 175 17.51 10.08 51.42
C PRO A 175 18.87 9.43 51.05
N ALA A 176 19.97 10.08 51.41
CA ALA A 176 21.32 9.76 50.92
C ALA A 176 22.38 9.54 52.02
N ALA A 177 23.54 9.03 51.57
CA ALA A 177 24.92 9.17 52.09
C ALA A 177 25.55 8.09 53.00
N GLY A 178 26.72 7.59 52.56
CA GLY A 178 27.81 7.00 53.36
C GLY A 178 27.73 5.49 53.67
N THR A 179 28.80 4.69 53.67
CA THR A 179 30.23 4.90 53.30
C THR A 179 30.93 3.55 53.04
N ASP A 180 32.01 3.59 52.25
CA ASP A 180 33.23 2.76 52.32
C ASP A 180 33.37 1.31 51.76
N GLN A 181 34.59 1.12 51.24
CA GLN A 181 35.41 -0.09 51.05
C GLN A 181 35.14 -1.09 49.90
N ALA A 182 35.93 -0.91 48.83
CA ALA A 182 36.54 -2.01 48.08
C ALA A 182 37.63 -2.73 48.92
N PRO A 183 38.13 -3.89 48.45
CA PRO A 183 39.51 -3.84 47.97
C PRO A 183 39.75 -4.57 46.63
N ALA A 184 40.86 -4.24 45.99
CA ALA A 184 41.37 -4.89 44.77
C ALA A 184 42.79 -5.46 45.02
N ALA A 185 43.12 -6.58 44.36
CA ALA A 185 44.46 -7.00 43.90
C ALA A 185 44.32 -8.41 43.26
N ALA A 186 44.80 -8.79 42.06
CA ALA A 186 45.92 -8.40 41.19
C ALA A 186 47.12 -9.39 41.21
N HIS A 187 47.25 -10.19 40.15
CA HIS A 187 48.50 -10.77 39.60
C HIS A 187 48.19 -11.22 38.15
N ALA A 188 48.78 -10.67 37.08
CA ALA A 188 50.19 -10.62 36.64
C ALA A 188 50.71 -11.98 36.09
N GLY A 189 51.05 -12.05 34.79
CA GLY A 189 51.66 -13.26 34.20
C GLY A 189 51.58 -13.44 32.67
N GLN A 190 52.42 -12.70 31.93
CA GLN A 190 53.17 -13.10 30.72
C GLN A 190 52.70 -14.25 29.78
N SER A 191 52.55 -13.90 28.49
CA SER A 191 53.24 -14.47 27.32
C SER A 191 53.09 -15.94 26.85
N GLN A 192 52.97 -16.06 25.51
CA GLN A 192 53.26 -17.20 24.62
C GLN A 192 52.12 -18.20 24.27
N THR A 193 52.13 -18.58 22.99
CA THR A 193 51.29 -19.60 22.33
C THR A 193 51.78 -21.02 22.65
N PRO A 194 50.93 -22.04 22.44
CA PRO A 194 51.15 -22.88 21.26
C PRO A 194 49.87 -23.33 20.54
N ALA A 195 50.01 -23.82 19.30
CA ALA A 195 48.93 -24.38 18.51
C ALA A 195 48.56 -25.82 18.95
N GLY A 196 47.28 -26.21 18.80
CA GLY A 196 46.80 -27.54 19.20
C GLY A 196 45.33 -27.85 18.89
N GLN A 197 45.03 -28.10 17.61
CA GLN A 197 44.01 -29.03 17.07
C GLN A 197 42.71 -29.32 17.86
N SER A 198 41.55 -29.02 17.23
CA SER A 198 40.28 -29.77 17.35
C SER A 198 39.41 -29.44 16.12
N GLN A 199 39.54 -30.18 15.02
CA GLN A 199 38.82 -31.43 14.72
C GLN A 199 37.42 -31.16 14.12
N ALA A 200 37.36 -31.15 12.78
CA ALA A 200 36.12 -30.98 12.02
C ALA A 200 35.22 -32.22 12.11
N SER A 201 33.91 -32.01 12.26
CA SER A 201 32.88 -33.03 12.13
C SER A 201 32.08 -32.78 10.85
N ALA A 202 32.08 -33.75 9.94
CA ALA A 202 31.36 -33.64 8.66
C ALA A 202 29.88 -34.00 8.85
N GLY A 203 29.02 -32.97 8.91
CA GLY A 203 27.58 -33.11 8.70
C GLY A 203 27.23 -33.06 7.21
N GLN A 204 26.33 -33.92 6.76
CA GLN A 204 25.96 -34.04 5.34
C GLN A 204 25.16 -32.82 4.84
N PRO A 205 25.18 -32.50 3.52
CA PRO A 205 24.39 -31.42 2.96
C PRO A 205 22.89 -31.72 3.12
N GLN A 206 22.20 -30.83 3.84
CA GLN A 206 20.74 -30.81 3.88
C GLN A 206 20.20 -30.38 2.50
N PRO A 207 19.18 -31.04 1.93
CA PRO A 207 18.59 -30.60 0.67
C PRO A 207 17.97 -29.20 0.86
N ALA A 208 18.46 -28.22 0.10
CA ALA A 208 17.74 -26.96 -0.04
C ALA A 208 16.39 -27.21 -0.74
N PRO A 209 15.31 -26.46 -0.40
CA PRO A 209 14.08 -26.50 -1.16
C PRO A 209 14.38 -26.18 -2.65
N ALA A 210 13.99 -27.09 -3.54
CA ALA A 210 14.18 -26.89 -4.97
C ALA A 210 13.20 -25.82 -5.48
N GLY A 211 13.71 -24.77 -6.13
CA GLY A 211 12.84 -23.81 -6.83
C GLY A 211 13.15 -22.32 -6.69
N GLN A 212 14.33 -21.90 -6.23
CA GLN A 212 14.78 -20.53 -6.47
C GLN A 212 15.83 -20.51 -7.58
N SER A 213 15.34 -20.41 -8.82
CA SER A 213 16.16 -19.89 -9.91
C SER A 213 16.65 -18.49 -9.52
N SER A 214 17.87 -18.15 -9.92
CA SER A 214 18.38 -16.76 -9.94
C SER A 214 17.65 -15.99 -11.03
N ALA A 215 16.36 -15.76 -10.80
CA ALA A 215 15.41 -15.27 -11.79
C ALA A 215 15.13 -13.79 -11.58
N SER A 216 14.89 -13.11 -12.70
CA SER A 216 14.24 -11.82 -12.75
C SER A 216 12.97 -11.82 -11.90
N ILE A 217 12.76 -10.76 -11.12
CA ILE A 217 11.50 -10.56 -10.42
C ILE A 217 10.37 -10.27 -11.41
N THR A 218 9.13 -10.34 -10.93
CA THR A 218 7.91 -10.02 -11.69
C THR A 218 7.36 -8.64 -11.32
N GLU A 219 6.37 -8.12 -12.05
CA GLU A 219 5.77 -6.80 -11.78
C GLU A 219 5.10 -6.77 -10.40
N SER A 220 4.35 -7.82 -10.04
CA SER A 220 3.77 -7.97 -8.69
C SER A 220 4.80 -8.10 -7.58
N GLN A 221 5.97 -8.66 -7.86
CA GLN A 221 7.08 -8.71 -6.91
C GLN A 221 7.71 -7.32 -6.74
N ALA A 222 7.86 -6.54 -7.81
CA ALA A 222 8.32 -5.16 -7.75
C ALA A 222 7.35 -4.28 -6.95
N GLN A 223 6.04 -4.37 -7.20
CA GLN A 223 4.99 -3.71 -6.39
C GLN A 223 5.14 -4.05 -4.90
N SER A 224 5.31 -5.34 -4.58
CA SER A 224 5.48 -5.81 -3.19
C SER A 224 6.74 -5.25 -2.51
N ILE A 225 7.85 -5.14 -3.25
CA ILE A 225 9.11 -4.56 -2.76
C ILE A 225 8.93 -3.05 -2.51
N ALA A 226 8.33 -2.31 -3.44
CA ALA A 226 8.11 -0.88 -3.32
C ALA A 226 7.22 -0.53 -2.09
N LEU A 227 6.09 -1.22 -1.95
CA LEU A 227 5.18 -1.04 -0.80
C LEU A 227 5.84 -1.41 0.52
N SER A 228 6.58 -2.52 0.57
CA SER A 228 7.32 -2.93 1.78
C SER A 228 8.47 -1.98 2.13
N HIS A 229 9.08 -1.31 1.16
CA HIS A 229 10.14 -0.32 1.38
C HIS A 229 9.55 1.01 1.87
N ALA A 230 8.42 1.44 1.31
CA ALA A 230 7.69 2.63 1.73
C ALA A 230 7.01 2.48 3.10
N GLY A 231 6.69 1.26 3.51
CA GLY A 231 5.87 0.99 4.71
C GLY A 231 4.38 1.26 4.47
N VAL A 232 3.93 1.18 3.22
CA VAL A 232 2.56 1.47 2.77
C VAL A 232 1.82 0.16 2.51
N THR A 233 0.50 0.12 2.76
CA THR A 233 -0.33 -1.07 2.50
C THR A 233 -1.29 -0.84 1.33
N GLU A 234 -1.76 -1.90 0.66
CA GLU A 234 -2.76 -1.75 -0.42
C GLU A 234 -4.07 -1.08 0.03
N ALA A 235 -4.37 -1.06 1.33
CA ALA A 235 -5.53 -0.37 1.88
C ALA A 235 -5.38 1.17 1.89
N ASP A 236 -4.15 1.67 1.79
CA ASP A 236 -3.86 3.11 1.76
C ASP A 236 -3.83 3.64 0.30
N LEU A 237 -3.79 2.76 -0.71
CA LEU A 237 -3.58 3.10 -2.12
C LEU A 237 -4.87 3.50 -2.84
N VAL A 238 -4.73 4.42 -3.80
CA VAL A 238 -5.75 4.71 -4.83
C VAL A 238 -5.33 4.24 -6.22
N PHE A 239 -4.03 4.07 -6.46
CA PHE A 239 -3.44 3.55 -7.69
C PHE A 239 -2.09 2.91 -7.40
N ILE A 240 -1.74 1.86 -8.13
CA ILE A 240 -0.40 1.29 -8.24
C ILE A 240 -0.17 0.72 -9.65
N GLU A 241 1.02 0.95 -10.20
CA GLU A 241 1.47 0.38 -11.46
C GLU A 241 2.95 -0.02 -11.36
N ALA A 242 3.34 -1.07 -12.08
CA ALA A 242 4.72 -1.45 -12.32
C ALA A 242 4.92 -1.66 -13.82
N LYS A 243 5.93 -1.01 -14.40
CA LYS A 243 6.32 -1.14 -15.80
C LYS A 243 7.77 -1.58 -15.89
N ARG A 244 8.07 -2.50 -16.81
CA ARG A 244 9.46 -2.82 -17.17
C ARG A 244 10.05 -1.71 -18.04
N ASP A 245 11.20 -1.17 -17.63
CA ASP A 245 11.95 -0.16 -18.40
C ASP A 245 13.48 -0.38 -18.25
N PHE A 246 14.29 0.57 -18.72
CA PHE A 246 15.74 0.59 -18.63
C PHE A 246 16.27 1.95 -18.17
N ASP A 247 16.91 1.99 -17.01
CA ASP A 247 17.70 3.15 -16.56
C ASP A 247 19.20 2.83 -16.72
N ASP A 248 19.95 3.76 -17.33
CA ASP A 248 21.37 3.64 -17.71
C ASP A 248 21.78 2.30 -18.40
N GLY A 249 20.82 1.62 -19.04
CA GLY A 249 21.03 0.33 -19.74
C GLY A 249 20.91 -0.91 -18.84
N GLN A 250 20.62 -0.75 -17.56
CA GLN A 250 20.19 -1.80 -16.66
C GLN A 250 18.66 -1.97 -16.78
N GLU A 251 18.19 -3.22 -16.87
CA GLU A 251 16.76 -3.52 -16.86
C GLU A 251 16.17 -3.31 -15.45
N ILE A 252 15.11 -2.51 -15.35
CA ILE A 252 14.44 -2.12 -14.11
C ILE A 252 12.93 -2.29 -14.20
N PHE A 253 12.24 -2.31 -13.06
CA PHE A 253 10.83 -1.99 -12.95
C PHE A 253 10.69 -0.58 -12.38
N GLU A 254 10.02 0.30 -13.11
CA GLU A 254 9.49 1.56 -12.63
C GLU A 254 8.16 1.24 -11.94
N VAL A 255 8.08 1.50 -10.63
CA VAL A 255 6.87 1.27 -9.82
C VAL A 255 6.37 2.61 -9.30
N GLU A 256 5.17 2.98 -9.74
CA GLU A 256 4.48 4.24 -9.42
C GLU A 256 3.25 3.91 -8.56
N PHE A 257 3.05 4.59 -7.42
CA PHE A 257 1.82 4.44 -6.65
C PHE A 257 1.40 5.69 -5.88
N PHE A 258 0.09 5.84 -5.75
CA PHE A 258 -0.54 6.97 -5.07
C PHE A 258 -1.29 6.50 -3.84
N THR A 259 -1.07 7.19 -2.72
CA THR A 259 -1.83 7.01 -1.49
C THR A 259 -3.04 7.94 -1.44
N SER A 260 -4.10 7.48 -0.78
CA SER A 260 -5.27 8.29 -0.40
C SER A 260 -4.93 9.52 0.45
N GLY A 261 -3.73 9.58 1.05
CA GLY A 261 -3.19 10.74 1.75
C GLY A 261 -2.64 11.85 0.84
N GLY A 262 -2.56 11.63 -0.48
CA GLY A 262 -2.00 12.60 -1.43
C GLY A 262 -0.49 12.53 -1.59
N THR A 263 0.14 11.43 -1.14
CA THR A 263 1.55 11.14 -1.41
C THR A 263 1.68 10.20 -2.59
N GLU A 264 2.48 10.63 -3.57
CA GLU A 264 2.93 9.94 -4.77
C GLU A 264 4.31 9.34 -4.49
N TYR A 265 4.57 8.14 -5.01
CA TYR A 265 5.82 7.41 -4.81
C TYR A 265 6.28 6.80 -6.15
N ASN A 266 7.56 6.97 -6.48
CA ASN A 266 8.18 6.28 -7.61
C ASN A 266 9.39 5.47 -7.15
N TYR A 267 9.62 4.34 -7.80
CA TYR A 267 10.66 3.38 -7.45
C TYR A 267 11.26 2.77 -8.70
N ASP A 268 12.59 2.86 -8.84
CA ASP A 268 13.32 2.02 -9.77
C ASP A 268 13.81 0.78 -9.00
N ILE A 269 13.48 -0.41 -9.50
CA ILE A 269 13.82 -1.69 -8.87
C ILE A 269 14.51 -2.59 -9.90
N ARG A 270 15.75 -3.01 -9.63
CA ARG A 270 16.51 -3.86 -10.57
C ARG A 270 15.81 -5.19 -10.80
N VAL A 271 15.50 -5.50 -12.06
CA VAL A 271 14.78 -6.74 -12.42
C VAL A 271 15.52 -7.99 -11.94
N SER A 272 16.85 -8.05 -12.04
CA SER A 272 17.62 -9.27 -11.79
C SER A 272 17.69 -9.75 -10.33
N ASP A 273 17.42 -8.87 -9.36
CA ASP A 273 17.61 -9.16 -7.93
C ASP A 273 16.65 -8.46 -6.96
N GLY A 274 15.82 -7.52 -7.44
CA GLY A 274 14.89 -6.75 -6.60
C GLY A 274 15.53 -5.63 -5.78
N SER A 275 16.76 -5.23 -6.07
CA SER A 275 17.39 -4.07 -5.42
C SER A 275 16.67 -2.78 -5.81
N VAL A 276 16.19 -2.03 -4.82
CA VAL A 276 15.85 -0.61 -5.01
C VAL A 276 17.12 0.17 -5.35
N ILE A 277 17.06 0.98 -6.40
CA ILE A 277 18.19 1.70 -7.01
C ILE A 277 17.90 3.21 -7.08
N LYS A 278 16.63 3.57 -7.32
CA LYS A 278 16.04 4.88 -7.05
C LYS A 278 14.78 4.68 -6.22
N TYR A 279 14.50 5.57 -5.29
CA TYR A 279 13.14 5.80 -4.82
C TYR A 279 12.93 7.28 -4.59
N ASP A 280 11.73 7.76 -4.88
CA ASP A 280 11.29 9.10 -4.51
C ASP A 280 9.85 9.10 -4.01
N TYR A 281 9.50 10.16 -3.27
CA TYR A 281 8.12 10.49 -2.96
C TYR A 281 7.91 12.01 -2.93
N GLU A 282 6.72 12.43 -3.34
CA GLU A 282 6.22 13.80 -3.24
C GLU A 282 4.87 13.76 -2.52
N THR A 283 4.71 14.53 -1.44
CA THR A 283 3.42 14.71 -0.76
C THR A 283 2.80 16.04 -1.11
N LYS A 284 1.74 16.01 -1.92
CA LYS A 284 1.00 17.19 -2.36
C LYS A 284 0.08 17.65 -1.23
N THR A 285 0.67 18.25 -0.20
CA THR A 285 -0.09 18.73 0.96
C THR A 285 -1.05 19.85 0.55
N ALA A 286 -2.28 19.80 1.04
CA ALA A 286 -3.19 20.92 0.91
C ALA A 286 -2.55 22.12 1.62
N GLN A 287 -2.29 23.18 0.85
CA GLN A 287 -1.56 24.40 1.23
C GLN A 287 -2.24 25.15 2.39
N THR A 288 -2.12 24.63 3.61
CA THR A 288 -2.64 25.22 4.84
C THR A 288 -1.74 26.38 5.26
N SER A 289 -2.33 27.52 5.62
CA SER A 289 -1.54 28.68 6.08
C SER A 289 -0.80 28.32 7.38
N PRO A 290 0.48 28.73 7.54
CA PRO A 290 1.24 28.43 8.74
C PRO A 290 0.51 28.93 9.99
N GLN A 291 0.40 28.05 10.99
CA GLN A 291 -0.42 28.32 12.16
C GLN A 291 0.11 29.54 12.93
N PRO A 292 -0.71 30.55 13.26
CA PRO A 292 -0.23 31.80 13.86
C PRO A 292 0.56 31.58 15.15
N GLY A 293 1.81 32.02 15.16
CA GLY A 293 2.73 31.87 16.30
C GLY A 293 3.74 30.71 16.18
N THR A 294 3.64 29.86 15.16
CA THR A 294 4.72 28.92 14.81
C THR A 294 5.84 29.68 14.09
N GLY A 295 7.00 29.79 14.72
CA GLY A 295 8.21 30.28 14.04
C GLY A 295 8.73 29.23 13.05
N MET A 296 9.48 29.68 12.03
CA MET A 296 10.18 28.75 11.14
C MET A 296 11.17 27.89 11.93
N LEU A 297 11.37 26.65 11.48
CA LEU A 297 12.50 25.82 11.88
C LEU A 297 13.80 26.57 11.59
N SER A 298 14.85 26.33 12.38
CA SER A 298 16.20 26.71 12.01
C SER A 298 16.79 25.74 10.98
N GLU A 299 17.81 26.19 10.26
CA GLU A 299 18.61 25.35 9.35
C GLU A 299 19.16 24.11 10.07
N ASP A 300 19.56 24.21 11.35
CA ASP A 300 20.02 23.07 12.13
C ASP A 300 18.91 22.06 12.45
N GLN A 301 17.66 22.52 12.64
CA GLN A 301 16.51 21.63 12.82
C GLN A 301 16.14 20.91 11.51
N ALA A 302 16.14 21.62 10.38
CA ALA A 302 15.95 21.03 9.06
C ALA A 302 17.06 20.02 8.74
N ARG A 303 18.33 20.36 9.01
CA ARG A 303 19.47 19.47 8.86
C ARG A 303 19.32 18.20 9.69
N GLN A 304 18.86 18.30 10.94
CA GLN A 304 18.65 17.14 11.80
C GLN A 304 17.57 16.19 11.25
N ALA A 305 16.47 16.72 10.71
CA ALA A 305 15.42 15.90 10.09
C ALA A 305 15.95 15.05 8.91
N VAL A 306 16.87 15.59 8.10
CA VAL A 306 17.56 14.84 7.04
C VAL A 306 18.46 13.73 7.62
N LEU A 307 19.23 14.04 8.67
CA LEU A 307 20.14 13.09 9.31
C LEU A 307 19.42 11.95 10.03
N ASP A 308 18.23 12.22 10.59
CA ASP A 308 17.36 11.20 11.18
C ASP A 308 16.86 10.20 10.12
N ARG A 309 16.75 10.63 8.85
CA ARG A 309 16.37 9.78 7.71
C ARG A 309 17.56 9.06 7.07
N VAL A 310 18.79 9.54 7.25
CA VAL A 310 20.04 8.93 6.76
C VAL A 310 21.03 8.69 7.91
N PRO A 311 20.80 7.67 8.78
CA PRO A 311 21.65 7.39 9.92
C PRO A 311 23.09 7.10 9.51
N GLY A 312 24.06 7.79 10.12
CA GLY A 312 25.49 7.66 9.83
C GLY A 312 26.05 8.79 8.94
N ALA A 313 25.20 9.56 8.27
CA ALA A 313 25.63 10.74 7.54
C ALA A 313 26.24 11.81 8.47
N PRO A 314 27.36 12.46 8.09
CA PRO A 314 27.87 13.60 8.84
C PRO A 314 27.07 14.86 8.49
N ALA A 315 26.76 15.69 9.49
CA ALA A 315 26.03 16.95 9.31
C ALA A 315 26.63 17.88 8.24
N ALA A 316 27.96 17.87 8.08
CA ALA A 316 28.67 18.66 7.08
C ALA A 316 28.50 18.18 5.62
N ALA A 317 27.89 17.00 5.38
CA ALA A 317 27.55 16.52 4.05
C ALA A 317 26.12 16.92 3.60
N VAL A 318 25.31 17.47 4.50
CA VAL A 318 23.98 18.03 4.17
C VAL A 318 24.18 19.48 3.73
N SER A 319 23.94 19.74 2.45
CA SER A 319 23.84 21.09 1.88
C SER A 319 22.37 21.43 1.76
N LEU A 320 21.91 22.50 2.41
CA LEU A 320 20.52 22.94 2.34
C LEU A 320 20.44 24.46 2.32
N HIS A 321 19.36 24.99 1.76
CA HIS A 321 19.05 26.41 1.71
C HIS A 321 17.55 26.64 1.87
N LEU A 322 17.18 27.85 2.28
CA LEU A 322 15.78 28.25 2.45
C LEU A 322 15.35 28.99 1.19
N ASP A 323 14.25 28.54 0.57
CA ASP A 323 13.63 29.17 -0.61
C ASP A 323 12.15 29.50 -0.35
N GLU A 324 11.55 30.36 -1.18
CA GLU A 324 10.13 30.74 -1.13
C GLU A 324 9.39 30.20 -2.37
N ASP A 325 8.55 29.18 -2.18
CA ASP A 325 7.66 28.65 -3.22
C ASP A 325 6.19 29.00 -2.90
N ASP A 326 5.47 29.53 -3.90
CA ASP A 326 4.09 30.04 -3.79
C ASP A 326 3.76 30.89 -2.52
N GLY A 327 4.76 31.61 -2.00
CA GLY A 327 4.65 32.43 -0.78
C GLY A 327 4.76 31.66 0.54
N ARG A 328 5.32 30.46 0.52
CA ARG A 328 5.64 29.59 1.65
C ARG A 328 7.14 29.32 1.67
N MET A 329 7.75 29.39 2.86
CA MET A 329 9.16 29.05 3.01
C MET A 329 9.37 27.55 3.11
N GLU A 330 10.32 27.03 2.34
CA GLU A 330 10.72 25.62 2.33
C GLU A 330 12.24 25.49 2.38
N TYR A 331 12.74 24.40 2.98
CA TYR A 331 14.15 24.05 2.96
C TYR A 331 14.43 23.01 1.87
N GLU A 332 15.12 23.42 0.82
CA GLU A 332 15.60 22.53 -0.24
C GLU A 332 17.06 22.15 -0.03
N GLY A 333 17.44 20.90 -0.31
CA GLY A 333 18.83 20.49 -0.19
C GLY A 333 19.19 19.15 -0.80
N GLU A 334 20.50 18.85 -0.76
CA GLU A 334 21.06 17.56 -1.12
C GLU A 334 22.01 17.01 -0.04
N LEU A 335 22.12 15.69 0.00
CA LEU A 335 23.07 14.94 0.82
C LEU A 335 23.71 13.84 -0.05
N LYS A 336 25.01 13.58 0.13
CA LYS A 336 25.70 12.44 -0.48
C LYS A 336 26.32 11.57 0.62
N HIS A 337 25.90 10.31 0.73
CA HIS A 337 26.36 9.37 1.76
C HIS A 337 26.28 7.91 1.26
N ASP A 338 27.26 7.07 1.60
CA ASP A 338 27.34 5.64 1.24
C ASP A 338 26.98 5.26 -0.21
N GLY A 339 27.37 6.10 -1.17
CA GLY A 339 27.12 5.88 -2.60
C GLY A 339 25.69 6.22 -3.05
N MET A 340 24.87 6.82 -2.17
CA MET A 340 23.58 7.41 -2.49
C MET A 340 23.72 8.92 -2.62
N LYS A 341 22.97 9.52 -3.56
CA LYS A 341 22.60 10.94 -3.52
C LYS A 341 21.16 11.01 -3.02
N TYR A 342 20.90 11.97 -2.14
CA TYR A 342 19.57 12.35 -1.67
C TYR A 342 19.30 13.80 -2.09
N GLU A 343 18.07 14.08 -2.47
CA GLU A 343 17.53 15.43 -2.71
C GLU A 343 16.21 15.53 -1.93
N PHE A 344 15.92 16.67 -1.32
CA PHE A 344 14.77 16.79 -0.41
C PHE A 344 14.21 18.21 -0.33
N LYS A 345 12.92 18.31 -0.01
CA LYS A 345 12.23 19.53 0.39
C LYS A 345 11.55 19.34 1.75
N ILE A 346 11.61 20.36 2.60
CA ILE A 346 11.05 20.34 3.96
C ILE A 346 10.25 21.61 4.21
N ASP A 347 8.97 21.51 4.55
CA ASP A 347 8.15 22.66 4.95
C ASP A 347 8.78 23.36 6.16
N ALA A 348 9.16 24.63 6.01
CA ALA A 348 9.98 25.31 7.02
C ALA A 348 9.20 25.67 8.30
N TYR A 349 7.90 25.41 8.40
CA TYR A 349 7.08 25.72 9.57
C TYR A 349 6.77 24.48 10.44
N SER A 350 6.60 23.33 9.80
CA SER A 350 6.24 22.05 10.43
C SER A 350 7.42 21.09 10.53
N GLY A 351 8.43 21.22 9.66
CA GLY A 351 9.50 20.24 9.51
C GLY A 351 9.08 18.97 8.77
N SER A 352 7.92 18.97 8.11
CA SER A 352 7.45 17.84 7.31
C SER A 352 8.29 17.74 6.04
N ILE A 353 8.83 16.56 5.74
CA ILE A 353 9.48 16.28 4.45
C ILE A 353 8.38 16.22 3.38
N LEU A 354 8.42 17.17 2.45
CA LEU A 354 7.46 17.32 1.35
C LEU A 354 7.87 16.47 0.14
N GLU A 355 9.17 16.44 -0.14
CA GLU A 355 9.77 15.71 -1.25
C GLU A 355 11.04 15.02 -0.76
N TRP A 356 11.28 13.81 -1.24
CA TRP A 356 12.50 13.06 -0.96
C TRP A 356 12.83 12.16 -2.14
N GLU A 357 13.93 12.43 -2.85
CA GLU A 357 14.56 11.50 -3.78
C GLU A 357 15.80 10.86 -3.15
N ALA A 358 16.01 9.58 -3.43
CA ALA A 358 17.24 8.86 -3.14
C ALA A 358 17.67 8.01 -4.34
N LYS A 359 18.72 8.43 -5.06
CA LYS A 359 19.29 7.70 -6.20
C LYS A 359 20.70 7.18 -5.89
N LYS A 360 20.88 5.86 -6.08
CA LYS A 360 22.20 5.23 -6.03
C LYS A 360 23.10 5.81 -7.14
N GLN A 361 24.37 5.99 -6.86
CA GLN A 361 25.33 6.64 -7.77
C GLN A 361 26.25 5.60 -8.42
N GLY A 362 26.37 5.64 -9.75
CA GLY A 362 27.33 4.85 -10.53
C GLY A 362 27.14 3.33 -10.43
N TRP A 363 25.95 2.84 -10.77
CA TRP A 363 25.59 1.41 -10.81
C TRP A 363 25.38 0.91 -12.23
#